data_AF-A0A6V7QUI5-F1
#
_entry.id   AF-A0A6V7QUI5-F1
#
_cell.length_a   1.000
_cell.length_b   1.000
_cell.length_c   1.000
_cell.angle_alpha   90.00
_cell.angle_beta   90.00
_cell.angle_gamma   90.00
#
_symmetry.space_group_name_H-M   'P 1'
#
loop_
_entity.id
_entity.type
_entity.pdbx_description
1 polymer ?
#
loop_
_entity_poly.entity_id
_entity_poly.type
_entity_poly.pdbx_seq_one_letter_code
_entity_poly.pdbx_strand_id
1 'polypeptide(L)'
;MVRFMKCFRELPDSVKERHKISEGNLGESLKKSFNAATQGRRCTINPRKGGSRMEGGIRFKAGDIEALLKFFDSMQAKDPNFFYNWDLDQEGRLRKVFWADARSRAAYHFYGDVIAVETMCFSGQPASHLAALVGVNNHGQLVLLGCAVFSDEAKETYAWLLTKWLRCMDGKPPEAVIISIF
;
A
#
# COMPACT_ATOMS: atom_id res chain seq x y z
N MET A 1 34.13 1.92 -11.72
CA MET A 1 33.50 2.97 -10.90
C MET A 1 32.23 2.38 -10.30
N VAL A 2 32.26 1.98 -9.03
CA VAL A 2 31.10 1.40 -8.33
C VAL A 2 30.22 2.57 -7.91
N ARG A 3 29.01 2.66 -8.47
CA ARG A 3 28.02 3.67 -8.09
C ARG A 3 27.41 3.23 -6.77
N PHE A 4 27.79 3.86 -5.66
CA PHE A 4 27.16 3.63 -4.37
C PHE A 4 25.68 4.04 -4.45
N MET A 5 24.77 3.11 -4.15
CA MET A 5 23.33 3.38 -3.99
C MET A 5 23.13 4.49 -2.94
N LYS A 6 22.13 5.35 -3.13
CA LYS A 6 21.88 6.51 -2.26
C LYS A 6 21.49 6.10 -0.84
N CYS A 7 20.97 4.89 -0.65
CA CYS A 7 20.72 4.26 0.66
C CYS A 7 21.99 4.06 1.54
N PHE A 8 23.17 4.43 1.06
CA PHE A 8 24.41 4.44 1.84
C PHE A 8 24.97 5.86 2.10
N ARG A 9 24.23 6.91 1.78
CA ARG A 9 24.67 8.30 2.04
C ARG A 9 24.23 8.74 3.42
N GLU A 10 25.17 9.15 4.27
CA GLU A 10 24.85 9.74 5.58
C GLU A 10 23.87 10.91 5.43
N LEU A 11 22.81 10.91 6.24
CA LEU A 11 21.82 12.00 6.26
C LEU A 11 22.41 13.22 6.96
N PRO A 12 22.14 14.45 6.49
CA PRO A 12 22.45 15.67 7.22
C PRO A 12 21.78 15.67 8.61
N ASP A 13 22.45 16.20 9.63
CA ASP A 13 21.97 16.15 11.01
C ASP A 13 20.61 16.84 11.21
N SER A 14 20.25 17.80 10.34
CA SER A 14 18.94 18.46 10.33
C SER A 14 17.76 17.51 10.00
N VAL A 15 18.03 16.38 9.33
CA VAL A 15 17.03 15.35 9.01
C VAL A 15 16.91 14.32 10.13
N LYS A 16 18.01 14.07 10.86
CA LYS A 16 18.05 13.12 11.99
C LYS A 16 17.17 13.57 13.15
N GLU A 17 17.11 14.88 13.44
CA GLU A 17 16.28 15.40 14.55
C GLU A 17 14.76 15.23 14.33
N ARG A 18 14.30 15.07 13.09
CA ARG A 18 12.88 14.81 12.77
C ARG A 18 12.49 13.34 12.81
N HIS A 19 13.47 12.44 12.96
CA HIS A 19 13.30 10.99 12.86
C HIS A 19 13.63 10.28 14.19
N LYS A 20 12.97 10.66 15.29
CA LYS A 20 12.81 9.72 16.41
C LYS A 20 11.71 8.72 16.03
N ILE A 21 12.09 7.64 15.34
CA ILE A 21 11.21 6.52 15.00
C ILE A 21 11.20 5.53 16.17
N SER A 22 10.01 5.28 16.71
CA SER A 22 9.73 4.14 17.58
C SER A 22 9.91 2.86 16.77
N GLU A 23 10.90 2.06 17.17
CA GLU A 23 10.98 0.64 16.84
C GLU A 23 9.70 -0.07 17.33
N GLY A 24 9.12 -0.94 16.51
CA GLY A 24 7.96 -1.74 16.92
C GLY A 24 7.10 -2.22 15.75
N ASN A 25 7.30 -3.49 15.36
CA ASN A 25 6.40 -4.33 14.56
C ASN A 25 5.74 -3.63 13.35
N LEU A 26 6.42 -3.62 12.20
CA LEU A 26 5.82 -3.25 10.90
C LEU A 26 4.53 -4.05 10.63
N GLY A 27 4.49 -5.34 11.02
CA GLY A 27 3.29 -6.17 10.94
C GLY A 27 2.14 -5.72 11.86
N GLU A 28 2.42 -5.21 13.06
CA GLU A 28 1.39 -4.62 13.93
C GLU A 28 1.00 -3.21 13.50
N SER A 29 1.92 -2.43 12.93
CA SER A 29 1.61 -1.12 12.35
C SER A 29 0.74 -1.24 11.11
N LEU A 30 1.00 -2.20 10.23
CA LEU A 30 0.13 -2.51 9.09
C LEU A 30 -1.24 -3.03 9.55
N LYS A 31 -1.27 -3.92 10.56
CA LYS A 31 -2.52 -4.33 11.21
C LYS A 31 -3.24 -3.18 11.89
N LYS A 32 -2.54 -2.24 12.55
CA LYS A 32 -3.12 -1.06 13.21
C LYS A 32 -3.67 -0.06 12.19
N SER A 33 -2.98 0.20 11.08
CA SER A 33 -3.47 1.07 10.01
C SER A 33 -4.71 0.47 9.34
N PHE A 34 -4.74 -0.85 9.13
CA PHE A 34 -5.92 -1.56 8.63
C PHE A 34 -7.06 -1.61 9.67
N ASN A 35 -6.74 -1.85 10.95
CA ASN A 35 -7.71 -1.84 12.05
C ASN A 35 -8.26 -0.43 12.31
N ALA A 36 -7.46 0.63 12.16
CA ALA A 36 -7.93 2.02 12.24
C ALA A 36 -8.89 2.35 11.07
N ALA A 37 -8.65 1.78 9.89
CA ALA A 37 -9.55 1.88 8.74
C ALA A 37 -10.81 1.00 8.86
N THR A 38 -10.85 0.04 9.80
CA THR A 38 -11.96 -0.92 9.99
C THR A 38 -12.57 -0.92 11.41
N GLN A 39 -12.17 0.01 12.29
CA GLN A 39 -12.67 0.11 13.66
C GLN A 39 -14.13 0.59 13.67
N GLY A 40 -15.01 -0.39 13.53
CA GLY A 40 -16.46 -0.20 13.53
C GLY A 40 -17.17 -1.42 12.97
N ARG A 41 -17.45 -2.39 13.85
CA ARG A 41 -18.49 -3.45 13.72
C ARG A 41 -18.03 -4.81 13.17
N ARG A 42 -17.86 -5.71 14.15
CA ARG A 42 -18.12 -7.15 14.08
C ARG A 42 -19.38 -7.42 13.26
N CYS A 43 -19.28 -8.16 12.16
CA CYS A 43 -20.45 -8.72 11.49
C CYS A 43 -20.36 -10.23 11.46
N THR A 44 -21.25 -10.85 12.21
CA THR A 44 -21.65 -12.25 12.07
C THR A 44 -22.48 -12.39 10.80
N ILE A 45 -22.09 -13.23 9.85
CA ILE A 45 -22.94 -13.52 8.69
C ILE A 45 -22.91 -15.02 8.38
N ASN A 46 -24.11 -15.61 8.44
CA ASN A 46 -24.42 -16.99 8.07
C ASN A 46 -24.29 -17.22 6.56
N PRO A 47 -23.96 -18.44 6.11
CA PRO A 47 -23.72 -18.73 4.70
C PRO A 47 -25.02 -19.01 3.94
N ARG A 48 -25.20 -18.39 2.77
CA ARG A 48 -26.11 -18.87 1.72
C ARG A 48 -25.37 -19.04 0.39
N LYS A 49 -25.59 -20.21 -0.21
CA LYS A 49 -25.01 -20.73 -1.45
C LYS A 49 -25.68 -20.14 -2.70
N GLY A 50 -24.95 -20.13 -3.82
CA GLY A 50 -25.50 -20.03 -5.18
C GLY A 50 -24.50 -19.38 -6.15
N GLY A 51 -24.01 -20.15 -7.12
CA GLY A 51 -22.82 -19.82 -7.91
C GLY A 51 -23.00 -18.97 -9.17
N SER A 52 -21.89 -18.36 -9.56
CA SER A 52 -21.40 -18.04 -10.91
C SER A 52 -19.90 -17.78 -10.76
N ARG A 53 -19.11 -17.89 -11.83
CA ARG A 53 -17.66 -17.64 -11.82
C ARG A 53 -17.45 -16.13 -11.58
N MET A 54 -17.42 -15.74 -10.30
CA MET A 54 -17.25 -14.35 -9.90
C MET A 54 -15.81 -13.94 -10.16
N GLU A 55 -15.58 -13.04 -11.10
CA GLU A 55 -14.43 -12.15 -11.00
C GLU A 55 -14.57 -11.43 -9.65
N GLY A 56 -13.71 -11.81 -8.71
CA GLY A 56 -13.85 -11.47 -7.30
C GLY A 56 -13.36 -10.06 -7.07
N GLY A 57 -14.25 -9.13 -6.72
CA GLY A 57 -13.88 -7.84 -6.12
C GLY A 57 -13.58 -7.98 -4.62
N ILE A 58 -12.97 -6.95 -4.03
CA ILE A 58 -12.79 -6.87 -2.58
C ILE A 58 -14.18 -6.73 -1.94
N ARG A 59 -14.51 -7.61 -1.00
CA ARG A 59 -15.86 -7.69 -0.43
C ARG A 59 -16.04 -6.69 0.71
N PHE A 60 -16.24 -5.44 0.35
CA PHE A 60 -16.70 -4.38 1.24
C PHE A 60 -18.23 -4.46 1.42
N LYS A 61 -18.75 -4.11 2.61
CA LYS A 61 -20.21 -3.95 2.78
C LYS A 61 -20.66 -2.69 2.05
N ALA A 62 -21.96 -2.61 1.77
CA ALA A 62 -22.57 -1.39 1.25
C ALA A 62 -22.25 -0.21 2.19
N GLY A 63 -21.64 0.85 1.65
CA GLY A 63 -21.18 2.02 2.40
C GLY A 63 -19.71 1.99 2.82
N ASP A 64 -19.05 0.83 2.89
CA ASP A 64 -17.63 0.74 3.28
C ASP A 64 -16.71 1.34 2.20
N ILE A 65 -17.02 1.10 0.92
CA ILE A 65 -16.26 1.70 -0.21
C ILE A 65 -16.43 3.21 -0.20
N GLU A 66 -17.65 3.71 -0.01
CA GLU A 66 -17.93 5.14 0.04
C GLU A 66 -17.22 5.81 1.22
N ALA A 67 -17.23 5.16 2.40
CA ALA A 67 -16.50 5.64 3.57
C ALA A 67 -14.98 5.66 3.32
N LEU A 68 -14.43 4.64 2.67
CA LEU A 68 -13.01 4.57 2.31
C LEU A 68 -12.62 5.68 1.33
N LEU A 69 -13.40 5.89 0.27
CA LEU A 69 -13.14 6.95 -0.70
C LEU A 69 -13.26 8.33 -0.06
N LYS A 70 -14.29 8.57 0.77
CA LYS A 70 -14.42 9.82 1.55
C LYS A 70 -13.25 10.03 2.51
N PHE A 71 -12.73 8.95 3.10
CA PHE A 71 -11.54 9.03 3.94
C PHE A 71 -10.33 9.48 3.11
N PHE A 72 -10.10 8.88 1.93
CA PHE A 72 -9.00 9.28 1.05
C PHE A 72 -9.14 10.72 0.52
N ASP A 73 -10.36 11.13 0.15
CA ASP A 73 -10.65 12.52 -0.22
C ASP A 73 -10.34 13.48 0.93
N SER A 74 -10.71 13.13 2.17
CA SER A 74 -10.38 13.94 3.34
C SER A 74 -8.87 14.01 3.60
N MET A 75 -8.16 12.90 3.42
CA MET A 75 -6.70 12.87 3.56
C MET A 75 -6.02 13.73 2.50
N GLN A 76 -6.48 13.67 1.25
CA GLN A 76 -5.96 14.48 0.16
C GLN A 76 -6.29 15.97 0.32
N ALA A 77 -7.48 16.30 0.85
CA ALA A 77 -7.83 17.68 1.16
C ALA A 77 -6.96 18.28 2.28
N LYS A 78 -6.55 17.45 3.26
CA LYS A 78 -5.67 17.87 4.36
C LYS A 78 -4.20 17.96 3.94
N ASP A 79 -3.77 17.05 3.07
CA ASP A 79 -2.41 16.96 2.57
C ASP A 79 -2.42 16.72 1.06
N PRO A 80 -2.15 17.74 0.23
CA PRO A 80 -2.10 17.60 -1.23
C PRO A 80 -1.05 16.61 -1.73
N ASN A 81 -0.07 16.25 -0.88
CA ASN A 81 0.91 15.21 -1.20
C ASN A 81 0.40 13.80 -0.89
N PHE A 82 -0.75 13.63 -0.22
CA PHE A 82 -1.41 12.33 -0.16
C PHE A 82 -1.91 11.94 -1.56
N PHE A 83 -1.56 10.74 -2.00
CA PHE A 83 -1.93 10.22 -3.31
C PHE A 83 -2.66 8.90 -3.15
N TYR A 84 -3.73 8.72 -3.92
CA TYR A 84 -4.41 7.44 -4.02
C TYR A 84 -4.97 7.21 -5.43
N ASN A 85 -5.18 5.94 -5.79
CA ASN A 85 -5.83 5.53 -7.02
C ASN A 85 -6.61 4.24 -6.81
N TRP A 86 -7.71 4.04 -7.53
CA TRP A 86 -8.56 2.88 -7.39
C TRP A 86 -9.15 2.43 -8.72
N ASP A 87 -9.69 1.21 -8.75
CA ASP A 87 -10.36 0.60 -9.89
C ASP A 87 -11.55 -0.24 -9.40
N LEU A 88 -12.70 -0.13 -10.09
CA LEU A 88 -13.89 -0.94 -9.82
C LEU A 88 -14.06 -1.99 -10.91
N ASP A 89 -14.76 -3.07 -10.58
CA ASP A 89 -15.27 -4.00 -11.58
C ASP A 89 -16.56 -3.49 -12.25
N GLN A 90 -17.10 -4.30 -13.17
CA GLN A 90 -18.31 -3.97 -13.94
C GLN A 90 -19.55 -3.85 -13.05
N GLU A 91 -19.54 -4.48 -11.87
CA GLU A 91 -20.61 -4.41 -10.87
C GLU A 91 -20.41 -3.27 -9.87
N GLY A 92 -19.39 -2.42 -10.05
CA GLY A 92 -19.10 -1.29 -9.18
C GLY A 92 -18.44 -1.68 -7.85
N ARG A 93 -17.86 -2.87 -7.73
CA ARG A 93 -17.14 -3.34 -6.54
C ARG A 93 -15.67 -2.97 -6.65
N LEU A 94 -15.08 -2.57 -5.53
CA LEU A 94 -13.66 -2.18 -5.48
C LEU A 94 -12.78 -3.39 -5.76
N ARG A 95 -12.04 -3.35 -6.87
CA ARG A 95 -11.13 -4.42 -7.26
C ARG A 95 -9.73 -4.21 -6.71
N LYS A 96 -9.25 -2.97 -6.80
CA LYS A 96 -7.91 -2.60 -6.36
C LYS A 96 -7.85 -1.14 -5.97
N VAL A 97 -7.08 -0.85 -4.94
CA VAL A 97 -6.82 0.51 -4.44
C VAL A 97 -5.39 0.61 -3.99
N PHE A 98 -4.74 1.72 -4.31
CA PHE A 98 -3.37 2.06 -3.95
C PHE A 98 -3.37 3.42 -3.27
N TRP A 99 -2.53 3.61 -2.25
CA TRP A 99 -2.28 4.91 -1.65
C TRP A 99 -0.84 5.04 -1.13
N ALA A 100 -0.39 6.28 -1.05
CA ALA A 100 0.85 6.67 -0.38
C ALA A 100 0.64 8.04 0.27
N ASP A 101 1.09 8.18 1.51
CA ASP A 101 1.09 9.48 2.18
C ASP A 101 2.29 10.34 1.76
N ALA A 102 2.31 11.60 2.18
CA ALA A 102 3.40 12.52 1.87
C ALA A 102 4.75 12.04 2.38
N ARG A 103 4.77 11.30 3.51
CA ARG A 103 6.00 10.78 4.10
C ARG A 103 6.58 9.66 3.25
N SER A 104 5.75 8.74 2.78
CA SER A 104 6.14 7.67 1.85
C SER A 104 6.72 8.23 0.55
N ARG A 105 6.09 9.26 -0.01
CA ARG A 105 6.58 9.93 -1.23
C ARG A 105 7.92 10.64 -1.00
N ALA A 106 8.03 11.40 0.10
CA ALA A 106 9.27 12.08 0.46
C ALA A 106 10.40 11.07 0.74
N ALA A 107 10.10 9.97 1.43
CA ALA A 107 11.05 8.91 1.73
C ALA A 107 11.59 8.24 0.47
N TYR A 108 10.76 8.06 -0.57
CA TYR A 108 11.19 7.48 -1.83
C TYR A 108 12.33 8.25 -2.49
N HIS A 109 12.39 9.58 -2.35
CA HIS A 109 13.48 10.38 -2.91
C HIS A 109 14.87 10.03 -2.33
N PHE A 110 14.91 9.47 -1.13
CA PHE A 110 16.15 9.09 -0.44
C PHE A 110 16.40 7.57 -0.45
N TYR A 111 15.34 6.78 -0.31
CA TYR A 111 15.42 5.33 -0.05
C TYR A 111 14.79 4.48 -1.17
N GLY A 112 14.59 5.08 -2.34
CA GLY A 112 13.89 4.48 -3.48
C GLY A 112 14.75 3.71 -4.47
N ASP A 113 16.04 3.51 -4.20
CA ASP A 113 16.94 2.82 -5.15
C ASP A 113 16.53 1.36 -5.36
N VAL A 114 16.17 0.67 -4.27
CA VAL A 114 15.65 -0.69 -4.29
C VAL A 114 14.36 -0.72 -3.50
N ILE A 115 13.31 -1.26 -4.11
CA ILE A 115 12.03 -1.48 -3.44
C ILE A 115 11.73 -2.97 -3.37
N ALA A 116 11.12 -3.40 -2.26
CA ALA A 116 10.51 -4.70 -2.12
C ALA A 116 8.98 -4.55 -2.08
N VAL A 117 8.30 -5.44 -2.77
CA VAL A 117 6.84 -5.59 -2.71
C VAL A 117 6.54 -6.82 -1.87
N GLU A 118 5.99 -6.58 -0.69
CA GLU A 118 5.59 -7.62 0.25
C GLU A 118 4.08 -7.77 0.19
N THR A 119 3.59 -8.92 -0.28
CA THR A 119 2.16 -9.20 -0.37
C THR A 119 1.73 -10.14 0.76
N MET A 120 0.69 -9.73 1.49
CA MET A 120 0.04 -10.53 2.51
C MET A 120 -1.37 -10.90 2.04
N CYS A 121 -1.68 -12.20 2.03
CA CYS A 121 -3.03 -12.69 1.75
C CYS A 121 -3.86 -12.77 3.04
N PHE A 122 -5.05 -12.19 3.02
CA PHE A 122 -6.04 -12.35 4.09
C PHE A 122 -7.02 -13.46 3.75
N SER A 123 -7.23 -14.37 4.69
CA SER A 123 -8.19 -15.46 4.57
C SER A 123 -9.62 -14.92 4.47
N GLY A 124 -10.29 -15.24 3.37
CA GLY A 124 -11.65 -14.80 3.05
C GLY A 124 -12.13 -15.43 1.74
N GLN A 125 -13.45 -15.35 1.47
CA GLN A 125 -14.02 -15.72 0.16
C GLN A 125 -14.82 -14.56 -0.43
N PRO A 126 -14.34 -13.91 -1.51
CA PRO A 126 -13.00 -14.07 -2.13
C PRO A 126 -11.88 -13.56 -1.22
N ALA A 127 -10.65 -14.05 -1.43
CA ALA A 127 -9.47 -13.60 -0.70
C ALA A 127 -9.14 -12.14 -1.07
N SER A 128 -8.44 -11.44 -0.19
CA SER A 128 -7.95 -10.08 -0.44
C SER A 128 -6.49 -9.99 -0.05
N HIS A 129 -5.71 -9.26 -0.83
CA HIS A 129 -4.28 -9.13 -0.67
C HIS A 129 -3.95 -7.70 -0.29
N LEU A 130 -3.02 -7.52 0.63
CA LEU A 130 -2.38 -6.24 0.94
C LEU A 130 -0.94 -6.31 0.48
N ALA A 131 -0.57 -5.48 -0.48
CA ALA A 131 0.80 -5.26 -0.86
C ALA A 131 1.34 -4.01 -0.14
N ALA A 132 2.46 -4.16 0.55
CA ALA A 132 3.26 -3.06 1.06
C ALA A 132 4.48 -2.89 0.14
N LEU A 133 4.69 -1.67 -0.36
CA LEU A 133 5.91 -1.29 -1.06
C LEU A 133 6.86 -0.69 -0.04
N VAL A 134 8.02 -1.31 0.14
CA VAL A 134 9.00 -0.91 1.16
C VAL A 134 10.37 -0.69 0.56
N GLY A 135 11.04 0.37 1.01
CA GLY A 135 12.47 0.60 0.77
C GLY A 135 13.28 0.29 2.03
N VAL A 136 14.57 0.59 1.98
CA VAL A 136 15.49 0.40 3.11
C VAL A 136 16.24 1.71 3.36
N ASN A 137 16.22 2.19 4.60
CA ASN A 137 17.00 3.37 4.98
C ASN A 137 18.47 3.01 5.24
N ASN A 138 19.28 4.03 5.52
CA ASN A 138 20.72 3.87 5.76
C ASN A 138 21.07 3.04 7.02
N HIS A 139 20.08 2.75 7.87
CA HIS A 139 20.23 1.90 9.04
C HIS A 139 19.78 0.44 8.78
N GLY A 140 19.45 0.10 7.54
CA GLY A 140 18.93 -1.22 7.19
C GLY A 140 17.47 -1.44 7.60
N GLN A 141 16.76 -0.38 7.99
CA GLN A 141 15.37 -0.48 8.44
C GLN A 141 14.40 -0.28 7.27
N LEU A 142 13.28 -1.01 7.31
CA LEU A 142 12.23 -0.91 6.30
C LEU A 142 11.52 0.45 6.38
N VAL A 143 11.31 1.06 5.22
CA VAL A 143 10.56 2.32 5.08
C VAL A 143 9.37 2.09 4.18
N LEU A 144 8.17 2.41 4.64
CA LEU A 144 6.95 2.26 3.85
C LEU A 144 6.89 3.34 2.76
N LEU A 145 6.76 2.91 1.51
CA LEU A 145 6.70 3.75 0.31
C LEU A 145 5.33 3.74 -0.38
N GLY A 146 4.41 2.92 0.11
CA GLY A 146 3.02 2.87 -0.35
C GLY A 146 2.37 1.55 0.01
N CYS A 147 1.05 1.51 -0.10
CA CYS A 147 0.25 0.32 0.14
C CYS A 147 -0.79 0.14 -0.96
N ALA A 148 -1.19 -1.10 -1.21
CA ALA A 148 -2.34 -1.40 -2.03
C ALA A 148 -3.13 -2.59 -1.51
N VAL A 149 -4.44 -2.56 -1.71
CA VAL A 149 -5.33 -3.70 -1.48
C VAL A 149 -5.93 -4.12 -2.82
N PHE A 150 -5.94 -5.42 -3.10
CA PHE A 150 -6.52 -5.97 -4.32
C PHE A 150 -7.04 -7.40 -4.12
N SER A 151 -7.98 -7.83 -4.95
CA SER A 151 -8.67 -9.12 -4.81
C SER A 151 -8.06 -10.27 -5.61
N ASP A 152 -7.14 -10.01 -6.53
CA ASP A 152 -6.50 -11.03 -7.37
C ASP A 152 -4.97 -10.88 -7.42
N GLU A 153 -4.24 -11.98 -7.51
CA GLU A 153 -2.76 -11.97 -7.64
C GLU A 153 -2.30 -12.00 -9.10
N ALA A 154 -3.14 -11.54 -10.02
CA ALA A 154 -2.81 -11.58 -11.44
C ALA A 154 -1.66 -10.61 -11.76
N LYS A 155 -0.86 -10.93 -12.77
CA LYS A 155 0.27 -10.08 -13.20
C LYS A 155 -0.18 -8.67 -13.55
N GLU A 156 -1.38 -8.56 -14.10
CA GLU A 156 -2.04 -7.31 -14.49
C GLU A 156 -2.32 -6.41 -13.28
N THR A 157 -2.59 -7.00 -12.11
CA THR A 157 -2.81 -6.27 -10.86
C THR A 157 -1.51 -5.69 -10.32
N TYR A 158 -0.42 -6.45 -10.34
CA TYR A 158 0.91 -5.94 -9.99
C TYR A 158 1.42 -4.90 -11.00
N ALA A 159 1.19 -5.11 -12.29
CA ALA A 159 1.52 -4.13 -13.32
C ALA A 159 0.74 -2.82 -13.11
N TRP A 160 -0.56 -2.91 -12.79
CA TRP A 160 -1.36 -1.76 -12.41
C TRP A 160 -0.78 -1.07 -11.17
N LEU A 161 -0.48 -1.83 -10.10
CA LEU A 161 0.06 -1.31 -8.85
C LEU A 161 1.36 -0.53 -9.08
N LEU A 162 2.34 -1.15 -9.73
CA LEU A 162 3.64 -0.54 -10.00
C LEU A 162 3.50 0.68 -10.92
N THR A 163 2.57 0.66 -11.88
CA THR A 163 2.30 1.81 -12.74
C THR A 163 1.73 2.99 -11.94
N LYS A 164 0.76 2.75 -11.04
CA LYS A 164 0.17 3.81 -10.21
C LYS A 164 1.15 4.33 -9.18
N TRP A 165 1.92 3.43 -8.57
CA TRP A 165 2.98 3.80 -7.64
C TRP A 165 4.09 4.60 -8.33
N LEU A 166 4.54 4.24 -9.53
CA LEU A 166 5.55 5.00 -10.26
C LEU A 166 5.07 6.42 -10.61
N ARG A 167 3.80 6.57 -11.01
CA ARG A 167 3.19 7.89 -11.23
C ARG A 167 3.12 8.70 -9.93
N CYS A 168 2.81 8.04 -8.81
CA CYS A 168 2.88 8.66 -7.49
C CYS A 168 4.31 9.17 -7.20
N MET A 169 5.34 8.42 -7.58
CA MET A 169 6.75 8.80 -7.38
C MET A 169 7.32 9.72 -8.47
N ASP A 170 6.50 10.59 -9.04
CA ASP A 170 6.85 11.56 -10.09
C ASP A 170 7.50 10.93 -11.34
N GLY A 171 7.18 9.66 -11.62
CA GLY A 171 7.71 8.94 -12.77
C GLY A 171 9.17 8.50 -12.63
N LYS A 172 9.77 8.62 -11.44
CA LYS A 172 11.15 8.20 -11.17
C LYS A 172 11.18 6.71 -10.82
N PRO A 173 11.77 5.84 -11.64
CA PRO A 173 11.81 4.41 -11.35
C PRO A 173 12.92 4.06 -10.34
N PRO A 174 12.74 3.00 -9.55
CA PRO A 174 13.80 2.42 -8.74
C PRO A 174 14.84 1.74 -9.64
N GLU A 175 16.05 1.53 -9.12
CA GLU A 175 17.09 0.78 -9.82
C GLU A 175 16.78 -0.74 -9.81
N ALA A 176 16.11 -1.24 -8.77
CA ALA A 176 15.63 -2.62 -8.71
C ALA A 176 14.31 -2.75 -7.95
N VAL A 177 13.53 -3.76 -8.34
CA VAL A 177 12.29 -4.18 -7.67
C VAL A 177 12.42 -5.65 -7.30
N ILE A 178 12.19 -5.97 -6.04
CA ILE A 178 12.10 -7.34 -5.52
C ILE A 178 10.63 -7.60 -5.22
N ILE A 179 10.09 -8.70 -5.73
CA ILE A 179 8.69 -9.08 -5.49
C ILE A 179 8.69 -10.47 -4.89
N SER A 180 8.18 -10.59 -3.67
CA SER A 180 7.95 -11.86 -3.02
C SER A 180 6.56 -12.35 -3.42
N ILE A 181 6.50 -13.39 -4.26
CA ILE A 181 5.28 -14.16 -4.53
C ILE A 181 5.36 -15.43 -3.68
N PHE A 182 4.32 -15.72 -2.89
CA PHE A 182 4.18 -16.95 -2.10
C PHE A 182 3.53 -18.07 -2.92
#